data_AF-A0A0A9WTZ9-F1
#
_entry.id   AF-A0A0A9WTZ9-F1
#
_cell.length_a   1.000
_cell.length_b   1.000
_cell.length_c   1.000
_cell.angle_alpha   90.00
_cell.angle_beta   90.00
_cell.angle_gamma   90.00
#
_symmetry.space_group_name_H-M   'P 1'
#
loop_
_entity.id
_entity.type
_entity.pdbx_description
1 polymer ?
#
loop_
_entity_poly.entity_id
_entity_poly.type
_entity_poly.pdbx_seq_one_letter_code
_entity_poly.pdbx_strand_id
1 'polypeptide(L)'
;MKKLEKELQKLAERQRELERELHRRNGELEGEVGGTGNEGREKKLPELRNVPQPDPVKIEGNITENLGYFEKAWKNYSVASGLEEYPERVRVAVLLSVIGSDMHKVYDKLQKTEAEEETAEGVIEKLKENLTHTVNKRFER
;
A
#
# COMPACT_ATOMS: atom_id res chain seq x y z
N MET A 1 -4.88 -50.92 31.88
CA MET A 1 -3.76 -50.35 31.11
C MET A 1 -3.93 -50.52 29.60
N LYS A 2 -4.09 -51.75 29.06
CA LYS A 2 -4.25 -52.01 27.60
C LYS A 2 -5.36 -51.25 26.86
N LYS A 3 -6.44 -50.85 27.55
CA LYS A 3 -7.54 -50.07 26.96
C LYS A 3 -7.13 -48.62 26.70
N LEU A 4 -6.33 -48.03 27.58
CA LEU A 4 -5.87 -46.65 27.46
C LEU A 4 -4.85 -46.50 26.33
N GLU A 5 -3.97 -47.48 26.17
CA GLU A 5 -2.99 -47.53 25.06
C GLU A 5 -3.69 -47.63 23.70
N LYS A 6 -4.75 -48.45 23.60
CA LYS A 6 -5.56 -48.53 22.37
C LYS A 6 -6.27 -47.22 22.03
N GLU A 7 -6.76 -46.50 23.04
CA GLU A 7 -7.39 -45.19 22.82
C GLU A 7 -6.36 -44.13 22.42
N LEU A 8 -5.16 -44.15 23.01
CA LEU A 8 -4.04 -43.30 22.60
C LEU A 8 -3.60 -43.56 21.16
N GLN A 9 -3.59 -44.84 20.76
CA GLN A 9 -3.23 -45.24 19.41
C GLN A 9 -4.29 -44.81 18.38
N LYS A 10 -5.58 -44.95 18.70
CA LYS A 10 -6.66 -44.39 17.87
C LYS A 10 -6.60 -42.87 17.77
N LEU A 11 -6.27 -42.19 18.86
CA LEU A 11 -6.13 -40.73 18.88
C LEU A 11 -4.98 -40.28 17.97
N ALA A 12 -3.84 -40.98 18.03
CA ALA A 12 -2.69 -40.69 17.17
C ALA A 12 -2.99 -40.95 15.68
N GLU A 13 -3.72 -42.01 15.36
CA GLU A 13 -4.17 -42.28 13.99
C GLU A 13 -5.14 -41.22 13.49
N ARG A 14 -6.07 -40.76 14.35
CA ARG A 14 -7.01 -39.68 14.05
C ARG A 14 -6.29 -38.35 13.82
N GLN A 15 -5.24 -38.06 14.58
CA GLN A 15 -4.40 -36.88 14.39
C GLN A 15 -3.74 -36.88 13.00
N ARG A 16 -3.16 -38.02 12.60
CA ARG A 16 -2.53 -38.21 11.28
C ARG A 16 -3.53 -38.17 10.12
N GLU A 17 -4.77 -38.54 10.37
CA GLU A 17 -5.84 -38.44 9.38
C GLU A 17 -6.29 -36.99 9.19
N LEU A 18 -6.48 -36.25 10.29
CA LEU A 18 -6.79 -34.82 10.27
C LEU A 18 -5.69 -34.00 9.60
N GLU A 19 -4.42 -34.33 9.84
CA GLU A 19 -3.28 -33.69 9.16
C GLU A 19 -3.28 -33.96 7.65
N ARG A 20 -3.60 -35.19 7.24
CA ARG A 20 -3.72 -35.55 5.82
C ARG A 20 -4.91 -34.86 5.15
N GLU A 21 -6.01 -34.67 5.87
CA GLU A 21 -7.19 -33.97 5.40
C GLU A 21 -6.95 -32.46 5.28
N LEU A 22 -6.26 -31.85 6.25
CA LEU A 22 -5.82 -30.45 6.18
C LEU A 22 -4.89 -30.21 4.99
N HIS A 23 -3.92 -31.10 4.74
CA HIS A 23 -3.05 -31.01 3.56
C HIS A 23 -3.82 -31.16 2.25
N ARG A 24 -4.83 -32.04 2.20
CA ARG A 24 -5.67 -32.23 1.02
C ARG A 24 -6.53 -30.99 0.75
N ARG A 25 -7.13 -30.42 1.81
CA ARG A 25 -7.96 -29.21 1.74
C ARG A 25 -7.15 -27.96 1.40
N ASN A 26 -5.93 -27.84 1.91
CA ASN A 26 -5.01 -26.79 1.49
C ASN A 26 -4.59 -26.95 0.01
N GLY A 27 -4.36 -28.19 -0.45
CA GLY A 27 -4.08 -28.46 -1.87
C GLY A 27 -5.28 -28.22 -2.80
N GLU A 28 -6.52 -28.42 -2.32
CA GLU A 28 -7.75 -28.09 -3.06
C GLU A 28 -8.00 -26.57 -3.11
N LEU A 29 -7.69 -25.84 -2.03
CA LEU A 29 -7.67 -24.37 -2.05
C LEU A 29 -6.61 -23.81 -3.01
N GLU A 30 -5.50 -24.52 -3.22
CA GLU A 30 -4.49 -24.16 -4.22
C GLU A 30 -4.92 -24.54 -5.67
N GLY A 31 -5.82 -25.52 -5.83
CA GLY A 31 -6.32 -25.99 -7.13
C GLY A 31 -7.45 -25.15 -7.74
N GLU A 32 -8.20 -24.40 -6.93
CA GLU A 32 -9.26 -23.49 -7.41
C GLU A 32 -8.81 -22.03 -7.59
N VAL A 33 -7.53 -21.72 -7.37
CA VAL A 33 -6.91 -20.44 -7.78
C VAL A 33 -6.07 -20.64 -9.06
N GLY A 34 -6.55 -21.49 -9.96
CA GLY A 34 -6.09 -21.53 -11.35
C GLY A 34 -6.77 -20.44 -12.17
N GLY A 35 -6.35 -19.19 -12.00
CA GLY A 35 -7.02 -18.06 -12.66
C GLY A 35 -6.31 -16.71 -12.66
N THR A 36 -5.01 -16.64 -12.41
CA THR A 36 -4.10 -15.68 -13.08
C THR A 36 -2.68 -16.12 -12.76
N GLY A 37 -1.96 -16.59 -13.78
CA GLY A 37 -0.55 -16.83 -13.67
C GLY A 37 0.16 -15.53 -13.31
N ASN A 38 0.73 -15.48 -12.13
CA ASN A 38 2.06 -14.93 -12.01
C ASN A 38 2.76 -15.65 -10.85
N GLU A 39 3.84 -16.32 -11.20
CA GLU A 39 4.71 -17.04 -10.30
C GLU A 39 5.09 -16.18 -9.10
N GLY A 40 5.35 -16.84 -7.98
CA GLY A 40 5.90 -16.26 -6.76
C GLY A 40 7.24 -15.57 -6.99
N ARG A 41 7.22 -14.40 -7.61
CA ARG A 41 8.02 -13.29 -7.13
C ARG A 41 7.52 -13.09 -5.71
N GLU A 42 8.30 -13.51 -4.71
CA GLU A 42 8.46 -12.65 -3.55
C GLU A 42 8.36 -11.22 -4.09
N LYS A 43 7.30 -10.48 -3.79
CA LYS A 43 7.29 -9.04 -4.07
C LYS A 43 8.34 -8.48 -3.12
N LYS A 44 9.62 -8.70 -3.47
CA LYS A 44 10.76 -7.97 -2.94
C LYS A 44 10.27 -6.54 -2.94
N LEU A 45 10.35 -5.89 -1.78
CA LEU A 45 10.11 -4.46 -1.70
C LEU A 45 10.74 -3.80 -2.92
N PRO A 46 10.07 -2.82 -3.53
CA PRO A 46 10.55 -2.25 -4.77
C PRO A 46 12.02 -1.91 -4.57
N GLU A 47 12.86 -2.30 -5.53
CA GLU A 47 14.29 -2.00 -5.52
C GLU A 47 14.45 -0.49 -5.81
N LEU A 48 13.84 0.34 -4.95
CA LEU A 48 13.80 1.82 -4.99
C LEU A 48 15.21 2.41 -4.92
N ARG A 49 16.22 1.59 -4.64
CA ARG A 49 17.62 2.00 -4.43
C ARG A 49 18.27 2.58 -5.67
N ASN A 50 17.79 2.22 -6.87
CA ASN A 50 18.42 2.64 -8.13
C ASN A 50 17.66 3.74 -8.87
N VAL A 51 16.48 4.13 -8.39
CA VAL A 51 15.68 5.20 -9.01
C VAL A 51 15.76 6.43 -8.11
N PRO A 52 16.20 7.60 -8.61
CA PRO A 52 16.26 8.82 -7.81
C PRO A 52 14.86 9.17 -7.30
N GLN A 53 14.75 9.38 -6.00
CA GLN A 53 13.49 9.79 -5.37
C GLN A 53 13.15 11.24 -5.80
N PRO A 54 11.86 11.56 -5.95
CA PRO A 54 11.45 12.93 -6.23
C PRO A 54 11.82 13.85 -5.06
N ASP A 55 12.23 15.08 -5.37
CA ASP A 55 12.49 16.08 -4.34
C ASP A 55 11.21 16.39 -3.55
N PRO A 56 11.28 16.54 -2.22
CA PRO A 56 10.12 16.92 -1.41
C PRO A 56 9.49 18.24 -1.87
N VAL A 57 8.18 18.38 -1.66
CA VAL A 57 7.46 19.61 -2.02
C VAL A 57 7.99 20.76 -1.18
N LYS A 58 8.46 21.82 -1.85
CA LYS A 58 8.87 23.05 -1.20
C LYS A 58 7.65 23.89 -0.82
N ILE A 59 7.57 24.28 0.44
CA ILE A 59 6.52 25.18 0.96
C ILE A 59 6.80 26.66 0.71
N GLU A 60 7.99 26.99 0.20
CA GLU A 60 8.40 28.35 -0.13
C GLU A 60 7.96 28.73 -1.55
N GLY A 61 7.57 29.99 -1.75
CA GLY A 61 7.14 30.49 -3.05
C GLY A 61 5.75 29.98 -3.44
N ASN A 62 5.59 29.59 -4.72
CA ASN A 62 4.31 29.12 -5.26
C ASN A 62 4.10 27.63 -4.95
N ILE A 63 3.49 27.33 -3.80
CA ILE A 63 3.25 25.95 -3.33
C ILE A 63 2.45 25.12 -4.34
N THR A 64 1.46 25.72 -5.00
CA THR A 64 0.63 25.02 -6.01
C THR A 64 1.47 24.57 -7.19
N GLU A 65 2.38 25.42 -7.66
CA GLU A 65 3.30 25.10 -8.74
C GLU A 65 4.34 24.06 -8.32
N ASN A 66 4.90 24.20 -7.12
CA ASN A 66 5.83 23.22 -6.53
C ASN A 66 5.18 21.83 -6.39
N LEU A 67 3.92 21.76 -5.96
CA LEU A 67 3.16 20.52 -5.88
C LEU A 67 2.87 19.93 -7.28
N GLY A 68 2.62 20.79 -8.28
CA GLY A 68 2.49 20.37 -9.67
C GLY A 68 3.80 19.80 -10.26
N TYR A 69 4.95 20.36 -9.91
CA TYR A 69 6.25 19.79 -10.26
C TYR A 69 6.49 18.44 -9.58
N PHE A 70 6.18 18.36 -8.30
CA PHE A 70 6.28 17.12 -7.52
C PHE A 70 5.40 16.01 -8.10
N GLU A 71 4.14 16.29 -8.47
CA GLU A 71 3.25 15.30 -9.08
C GLU A 71 3.85 14.69 -10.35
N LYS A 72 4.43 15.52 -11.22
CA LYS A 72 5.10 15.03 -12.44
C LYS A 72 6.29 14.14 -12.09
N ALA A 73 7.09 14.55 -11.10
CA ALA A 73 8.21 13.76 -10.63
C ALA A 73 7.76 12.43 -9.99
N TRP A 74 6.67 12.44 -9.23
CA TRP A 74 6.05 11.26 -8.63
C TRP A 74 5.54 10.27 -9.67
N LYS A 75 4.89 10.75 -10.74
CA LYS A 75 4.45 9.92 -11.87
C LYS A 75 5.64 9.22 -12.54
N ASN A 76 6.69 9.98 -12.87
CA ASN A 76 7.91 9.42 -13.46
C ASN A 76 8.59 8.41 -12.52
N TYR A 77 8.65 8.74 -11.23
CA TYR A 77 9.20 7.86 -10.20
C TYR A 77 8.42 6.55 -10.07
N SER A 78 7.08 6.63 -10.04
CA SER A 78 6.20 5.46 -9.90
C SER A 78 6.37 4.48 -11.05
N VAL A 79 6.45 4.99 -12.28
CA VAL A 79 6.72 4.18 -13.48
C VAL A 79 8.13 3.60 -13.43
N ALA A 80 9.15 4.43 -13.18
CA ALA A 80 10.55 3.99 -13.22
C ALA A 80 10.90 2.98 -12.11
N SER A 81 10.26 3.06 -10.95
CA SER A 81 10.46 2.15 -9.82
C SER A 81 9.56 0.91 -9.85
N GLY A 82 8.63 0.82 -10.80
CA GLY A 82 7.63 -0.24 -10.85
C GLY A 82 6.62 -0.18 -9.70
N LEU A 83 6.44 0.98 -9.07
CA LEU A 83 5.55 1.16 -7.92
C LEU A 83 4.08 0.90 -8.29
N GLU A 84 3.74 1.01 -9.56
CA GLU A 84 2.40 0.72 -10.11
C GLU A 84 1.97 -0.74 -9.93
N GLU A 85 2.92 -1.68 -9.77
CA GLU A 85 2.60 -3.11 -9.52
C GLU A 85 2.29 -3.42 -8.04
N TYR A 86 2.40 -2.42 -7.16
CA TYR A 86 2.21 -2.57 -5.72
C TYR A 86 0.80 -2.18 -5.28
N PRO A 87 0.30 -2.76 -4.17
CA PRO A 87 -0.99 -2.37 -3.61
C PRO A 87 -1.05 -0.88 -3.30
N GLU A 88 -2.23 -0.27 -3.49
CA GLU A 88 -2.44 1.17 -3.32
C GLU A 88 -1.95 1.71 -1.97
N ARG A 89 -2.23 0.98 -0.88
CA ARG A 89 -1.74 1.30 0.46
C ARG A 89 -0.22 1.52 0.54
N VAL A 90 0.55 0.76 -0.25
CA VAL A 90 2.02 0.88 -0.31
C VAL A 90 2.41 2.11 -1.13
N ARG A 91 1.72 2.34 -2.26
CA ARG A 91 1.92 3.54 -3.09
C ARG A 91 1.68 4.81 -2.28
N VAL A 92 0.59 4.85 -1.52
CA VAL A 92 0.24 5.95 -0.60
C VAL A 92 1.30 6.12 0.50
N ALA A 93 1.72 5.03 1.15
CA ALA A 93 2.75 5.11 2.19
C ALA A 93 4.08 5.66 1.65
N VAL A 94 4.49 5.23 0.46
CA VAL A 94 5.71 5.74 -0.20
C VAL A 94 5.53 7.21 -0.57
N LEU A 95 4.39 7.60 -1.13
CA LEU A 95 4.07 9.00 -1.44
C LEU A 95 4.21 9.89 -0.20
N LEU A 96 3.58 9.52 0.91
CA LEU A 96 3.63 10.27 2.16
C LEU A 96 5.03 10.33 2.77
N SER A 97 5.91 9.37 2.44
CA SER A 97 7.31 9.38 2.84
C SER A 97 8.15 10.38 2.03
N VAL A 98 7.84 10.59 0.75
CA VAL A 98 8.65 11.44 -0.15
C VAL A 98 8.09 12.86 -0.35
N ILE A 99 6.79 13.08 -0.09
CA ILE A 99 6.14 14.40 -0.28
C ILE A 99 6.71 15.49 0.64
N GLY A 100 7.38 15.10 1.71
CA GLY A 100 7.99 15.98 2.70
C GLY A 100 7.11 16.20 3.93
N SER A 101 7.74 16.43 5.07
CA SER A 101 7.07 16.48 6.37
C SER A 101 6.02 17.60 6.48
N ASP A 102 6.23 18.73 5.82
CA ASP A 102 5.30 19.86 5.93
C ASP A 102 4.01 19.61 5.14
N MET A 103 4.11 19.05 3.93
CA MET A 103 2.94 18.64 3.17
C MET A 103 2.20 17.49 3.83
N HIS A 104 2.92 16.55 4.46
CA HIS A 104 2.30 15.50 5.25
C HIS A 104 1.49 16.08 6.43
N LYS A 105 1.98 17.11 7.13
CA LYS A 105 1.17 17.77 8.19
C LYS A 105 -0.10 18.43 7.65
N VAL A 106 -0.03 19.03 6.45
CA VAL A 106 -1.22 19.59 5.79
C VAL A 106 -2.22 18.48 5.50
N TYR A 107 -1.71 17.36 5.00
CA TYR A 107 -2.51 16.18 4.71
C TYR A 107 -3.18 15.56 5.95
N ASP A 108 -2.44 15.38 7.04
CA ASP A 108 -2.98 14.84 8.30
C ASP A 108 -4.12 15.69 8.87
N LYS A 109 -4.11 17.00 8.59
CA LYS A 109 -5.23 17.88 8.95
C LYS A 109 -6.47 17.67 8.09
N LEU A 110 -6.30 17.30 6.81
CA LEU A 110 -7.40 16.99 5.89
C LEU A 110 -8.01 15.60 6.19
N GLN A 111 -7.17 14.62 6.54
CA GLN A 111 -7.59 13.24 6.83
C GLN A 111 -8.45 13.11 8.08
N LYS A 112 -8.29 13.98 9.08
CA LYS A 112 -9.12 13.98 10.30
C LYS A 112 -10.62 14.19 10.01
N THR A 113 -10.97 14.55 8.77
CA THR A 113 -12.33 14.82 8.34
C THR A 113 -12.95 13.75 7.43
N GLU A 114 -12.19 12.82 6.84
CA GLU A 114 -12.70 11.86 5.84
C GLU A 114 -12.10 10.45 6.01
N ALA A 115 -12.95 9.42 5.89
CA ALA A 115 -12.58 8.01 5.97
C ALA A 115 -12.91 7.30 4.64
N GLU A 116 -12.21 7.70 3.57
CA GLU A 116 -12.36 7.07 2.25
C GLU A 116 -11.14 6.22 1.88
N GLU A 117 -11.36 5.19 1.06
CA GLU A 117 -10.27 4.43 0.46
C GLU A 117 -9.39 5.35 -0.38
N GLU A 118 -8.11 5.37 -0.05
CA GLU A 118 -7.23 6.43 -0.49
C GLU A 118 -6.24 5.95 -1.53
N THR A 119 -6.17 6.69 -2.65
CA THR A 119 -5.19 6.48 -3.72
C THR A 119 -4.07 7.50 -3.66
N ALA A 120 -2.88 7.15 -4.16
CA ALA A 120 -1.74 8.05 -4.22
C ALA A 120 -2.07 9.31 -5.04
N GLU A 121 -2.83 9.14 -6.13
CA GLU A 121 -3.34 10.25 -6.93
C GLU A 121 -4.35 11.11 -6.12
N GLY A 122 -5.27 10.49 -5.39
CA GLY A 122 -6.26 11.17 -4.57
C GLY A 122 -5.62 12.01 -3.46
N VAL A 123 -4.52 11.53 -2.85
CA VAL A 123 -3.72 12.31 -1.89
C VAL A 123 -3.26 13.63 -2.50
N ILE A 124 -2.71 13.57 -3.72
CA ILE A 124 -2.17 14.75 -4.41
C ILE A 124 -3.32 15.70 -4.80
N GLU A 125 -4.45 15.17 -5.26
CA GLU A 125 -5.62 15.98 -5.61
C GLU A 125 -6.20 16.70 -4.41
N LYS A 126 -6.43 16.01 -3.28
CA LYS A 126 -6.89 16.63 -2.03
C LYS A 126 -5.96 17.76 -1.57
N LEU A 127 -4.65 17.54 -1.68
CA LEU A 127 -3.67 18.58 -1.36
C LEU A 127 -3.78 19.78 -2.30
N LYS A 128 -3.96 19.57 -3.61
CA LYS A 128 -4.15 20.66 -4.57
C LYS A 128 -5.42 21.46 -4.29
N GLU A 129 -6.55 20.79 -4.04
CA GLU A 129 -7.83 21.45 -3.73
C GLU A 129 -7.75 22.30 -2.48
N ASN A 130 -7.09 21.81 -1.43
CA ASN A 130 -6.87 22.60 -0.22
C ASN A 130 -6.03 23.86 -0.49
N LEU A 131 -4.98 23.73 -1.31
CA LEU A 131 -4.12 24.86 -1.68
C LEU A 131 -4.87 25.89 -2.54
N THR A 132 -5.70 25.47 -3.50
CA THR A 132 -6.50 26.40 -4.32
C THR A 132 -7.57 27.12 -3.50
N HIS A 133 -8.26 26.42 -2.58
CA HIS A 133 -9.25 27.03 -1.68
C HIS A 133 -8.62 28.08 -0.75
N THR A 134 -7.41 27.80 -0.26
CA THR A 134 -6.68 28.74 0.61
C THR A 134 -6.28 30.01 -0.13
N VAL A 135 -5.95 29.92 -1.42
CA VAL A 135 -5.64 31.09 -2.26
C VAL A 135 -6.90 31.93 -2.53
N ASN A 136 -8.04 31.31 -2.83
CA ASN A 136 -9.29 32.04 -3.11
C ASN A 136 -9.81 32.83 -1.91
N LYS A 137 -9.67 32.30 -0.68
CA LYS A 137 -10.04 33.05 0.54
C LYS A 137 -9.21 34.31 0.80
N ARG A 138 -8.04 34.45 0.17
CA ARG A 138 -7.13 35.59 0.40
C ARG A 138 -7.52 36.84 -0.39
N PHE A 139 -8.34 36.72 -1.44
CA PHE A 139 -8.68 37.82 -2.34
C PHE A 139 -10.02 38.54 -2.03
N GLU A 140 -10.72 38.17 -0.96
CA GLU A 140 -12.01 38.80 -0.58
C GLU A 140 -11.89 39.84 0.57
N ARG A 141 -10.83 40.66 0.58
CA ARG A 141 -10.73 41.80 1.50
C ARG A 141 -10.42 43.10 0.79
#